data_AF-A0A3M0A2H8-F1
#
_entry.id   AF-A0A3M0A2H8-F1
#
_cell.length_a   1.000
_cell.length_b   1.000
_cell.length_c   1.000
_cell.angle_alpha   90.00
_cell.angle_beta   90.00
_cell.angle_gamma   90.00
#
_symmetry.space_group_name_H-M   'P 1'
#
loop_
_entity.id
_entity.type
_entity.pdbx_description
1 polymer ?
#
loop_
_entity_poly.entity_id
_entity_poly.type
_entity_poly.pdbx_seq_one_letter_code
_entity_poly.pdbx_strand_id
1 'polypeptide(L)'
;MDPLRTEEEQLEALKLWWEENGKQTVAAIVLVAAGWGGWQYWGAQEQAHREDGSALYSQLQTLVATPELTDIQKASIETLGQRLQNEFDDTGYAEFAALELAKYRFNQGDTLGAEAALSTINLAEARPEVAQLAALRLARAQWANGDADAALATLNSVSVSTFASLYDELRGDIAFSQADRVSARAYYQSALTALQNSDQGQASMQREGLLTMKIDSILVDDAAPVGDAE
;
A
#
# COMPACT_ATOMS: atom_id res chain seq x y z
N MET A 1 0.98 -71.47 -26.20
CA MET A 1 1.23 -70.11 -26.69
C MET A 1 2.34 -69.56 -25.83
N ASP A 2 3.54 -69.51 -26.40
CA ASP A 2 4.81 -69.46 -25.68
C ASP A 2 5.09 -68.11 -25.01
N PRO A 3 5.50 -68.09 -23.72
CA PRO A 3 5.89 -66.89 -22.99
C PRO A 3 7.32 -66.40 -23.31
N LEU A 4 8.03 -67.03 -24.25
CA LEU A 4 9.45 -66.74 -24.57
C LEU A 4 9.68 -66.09 -25.95
N ARG A 5 8.70 -66.12 -26.86
CA ARG A 5 8.74 -65.30 -28.11
C ARG A 5 8.71 -63.81 -27.82
N THR A 6 8.29 -63.46 -26.62
CA THR A 6 8.09 -62.07 -26.23
C THR A 6 9.40 -61.36 -25.90
N GLU A 7 10.44 -62.02 -25.38
CA GLU A 7 11.59 -61.28 -24.84
C GLU A 7 12.64 -60.88 -25.90
N GLU A 8 13.11 -61.81 -26.74
CA GLU A 8 14.13 -61.52 -27.75
C GLU A 8 13.58 -60.60 -28.87
N GLU A 9 12.37 -60.86 -29.36
CA GLU A 9 11.71 -60.03 -30.39
C GLU A 9 11.42 -58.61 -29.85
N GLN A 10 11.07 -58.44 -28.57
CA GLN A 10 10.91 -57.12 -27.95
C GLN A 10 12.24 -56.36 -27.84
N LEU A 11 13.32 -57.08 -27.57
CA LEU A 11 14.64 -56.49 -27.40
C LEU A 11 15.22 -55.99 -28.74
N GLU A 12 15.02 -56.74 -29.83
CA GLU A 12 15.36 -56.31 -31.19
C GLU A 12 14.52 -55.13 -31.66
N ALA A 13 13.21 -55.13 -31.38
CA ALA A 13 12.32 -54.00 -31.68
C ALA A 13 12.74 -52.72 -30.94
N LEU A 14 13.14 -52.84 -29.66
CA LEU A 14 13.62 -51.69 -28.88
C LEU A 14 14.96 -51.16 -29.40
N LYS A 15 15.88 -52.04 -29.79
CA LYS A 15 17.17 -51.64 -30.40
C LYS A 15 16.95 -50.87 -31.70
N LEU A 16 16.10 -51.38 -32.58
CA LEU A 16 15.80 -50.74 -33.87
C LEU A 16 15.15 -49.36 -33.66
N TRP A 17 14.18 -49.27 -32.75
CA TRP A 17 13.54 -48.01 -32.40
C TRP A 17 14.54 -46.99 -31.82
N TRP A 18 15.47 -47.44 -30.98
CA TRP A 18 16.50 -46.58 -30.39
C TRP A 18 17.53 -46.11 -31.41
N GLU A 19 17.96 -46.95 -32.35
CA GLU A 19 18.83 -46.53 -33.44
C GLU A 19 18.16 -45.46 -34.32
N GLU A 20 16.86 -45.59 -34.57
CA GLU A 20 16.09 -44.67 -35.39
C GLU A 20 15.72 -43.36 -34.66
N ASN A 21 15.31 -43.43 -33.39
CA ASN A 21 14.70 -42.31 -32.66
C ASN A 21 15.50 -41.82 -31.44
N GLY A 22 16.52 -42.56 -30.98
CA GLY A 22 17.20 -42.31 -29.70
C GLY A 22 17.76 -40.89 -29.56
N LYS A 23 18.30 -40.30 -30.64
CA LYS A 23 18.77 -38.91 -30.65
C LYS A 23 17.63 -37.90 -30.43
N GLN A 24 16.48 -38.11 -31.08
CA GLN A 24 15.32 -37.23 -30.94
C GLN A 24 14.68 -37.38 -29.56
N THR A 25 14.60 -38.61 -29.05
CA THR A 25 14.12 -38.91 -27.70
C THR A 25 14.98 -38.23 -26.63
N VAL A 26 16.32 -38.36 -26.72
CA VAL A 26 17.24 -37.68 -25.79
C VAL A 26 17.10 -36.15 -25.91
N ALA A 27 17.02 -35.61 -27.13
CA ALA A 27 16.83 -34.18 -27.32
C ALA A 27 15.51 -33.68 -26.69
N ALA A 28 14.41 -34.42 -26.85
CA ALA A 28 13.13 -34.11 -26.23
C ALA A 28 13.21 -34.14 -24.69
N ILE A 29 13.86 -35.16 -24.12
CA ILE A 29 14.07 -35.26 -22.67
C ILE A 29 14.88 -34.06 -22.15
N VAL A 30 15.98 -33.71 -22.83
CA VAL A 30 16.81 -32.56 -22.44
C VAL A 30 16.03 -31.26 -22.51
N LEU A 31 15.21 -31.06 -23.55
CA LEU A 31 14.37 -29.87 -23.67
C LEU A 31 13.35 -29.77 -22.54
N VAL A 32 12.68 -30.88 -22.19
CA VAL A 32 11.74 -30.92 -21.06
C VAL A 32 12.46 -30.64 -19.74
N ALA A 33 13.61 -31.27 -19.50
CA ALA A 33 14.39 -31.08 -18.29
C ALA A 33 14.90 -29.63 -18.16
N ALA A 34 15.38 -29.04 -19.25
CA ALA A 34 15.85 -27.66 -19.28
C ALA A 34 14.70 -26.66 -19.04
N GLY A 35 13.54 -26.88 -19.69
CA GLY A 35 12.36 -26.05 -19.49
C GLY A 35 11.86 -26.10 -18.05
N TRP A 36 11.75 -27.30 -17.47
CA TRP A 36 11.31 -27.47 -16.09
C TRP A 36 12.31 -26.90 -15.08
N GLY A 37 13.61 -27.18 -15.28
CA GLY A 37 14.68 -26.64 -14.43
C GLY A 37 14.75 -25.12 -14.47
N GLY A 38 14.58 -24.53 -15.67
CA GLY A 38 14.51 -23.08 -15.84
C GLY A 38 13.33 -22.44 -15.11
N TRP A 39 12.14 -23.04 -15.22
CA TRP A 39 10.94 -22.57 -14.50
C TRP A 39 11.10 -22.65 -12.98
N GLN A 40 11.63 -23.76 -12.47
CA GLN A 40 11.90 -23.92 -11.03
C GLN A 40 12.94 -22.92 -10.52
N TYR A 41 14.02 -22.71 -11.27
CA TYR A 41 15.05 -21.75 -10.91
C TYR A 41 14.48 -20.33 -10.87
N TRP A 42 13.70 -19.92 -11.88
CA TRP A 42 13.05 -18.61 -11.90
C TRP A 42 12.11 -18.43 -10.71
N GLY A 43 11.25 -19.42 -10.43
CA GLY A 43 10.36 -19.36 -9.27
C GLY A 43 11.10 -19.30 -7.92
N ALA A 44 12.25 -19.98 -7.80
CA ALA A 44 13.09 -19.91 -6.60
C ALA A 44 13.73 -18.52 -6.42
N GLN A 45 14.16 -17.88 -7.51
CA GLN A 45 14.70 -16.51 -7.46
C GLN A 45 13.61 -15.49 -7.05
N GLU A 46 12.42 -15.61 -7.64
CA GLU A 46 11.27 -14.78 -7.30
C GLU A 46 10.88 -14.91 -5.82
N GLN A 47 10.89 -16.14 -5.29
CA GLN A 47 10.61 -16.40 -3.88
C GLN A 47 11.69 -15.79 -2.97
N ALA A 48 12.97 -15.97 -3.30
CA ALA A 48 14.07 -15.41 -2.54
C ALA A 48 14.01 -13.86 -2.52
N HIS A 49 13.68 -13.24 -3.66
CA HIS A 49 13.48 -11.79 -3.77
C HIS A 49 12.40 -11.29 -2.80
N ARG A 50 11.25 -11.97 -2.74
CA ARG A 50 10.18 -11.62 -1.80
C ARG A 50 10.57 -11.84 -0.33
N GLU A 51 11.36 -12.87 -0.05
CA GLU A 51 11.87 -13.14 1.30
C GLU A 51 12.84 -12.04 1.77
N ASP A 52 13.74 -11.59 0.90
CA ASP A 52 14.64 -10.47 1.18
C ASP A 52 13.87 -9.17 1.44
N GLY A 53 12.88 -8.87 0.59
CA GLY A 53 11.98 -7.71 0.78
C GLY A 53 11.23 -7.77 2.11
N SER A 54 10.72 -8.95 2.48
CA SER A 54 10.06 -9.20 3.77
C SER A 54 10.98 -8.92 4.95
N ALA A 55 12.23 -9.41 4.89
CA ALA A 55 13.21 -9.22 5.94
C ALA A 55 13.56 -7.74 6.14
N LEU A 56 13.73 -6.98 5.05
CA LEU A 56 13.97 -5.54 5.11
C LEU A 56 12.75 -4.78 5.66
N TYR A 57 11.53 -5.16 5.24
CA TYR A 57 10.31 -4.55 5.74
C TYR A 57 10.09 -4.82 7.24
N SER A 58 10.42 -6.03 7.72
CA SER A 58 10.38 -6.36 9.15
C SER A 58 11.36 -5.51 9.97
N GLN A 59 12.55 -5.25 9.43
CA GLN A 59 13.53 -4.34 10.05
C GLN A 59 13.01 -2.91 10.11
N LEU A 60 12.43 -2.42 9.00
CA LEU A 60 11.80 -1.10 8.94
C LEU A 60 10.71 -0.95 10.00
N GLN A 61 9.79 -1.92 10.09
CA GLN A 61 8.72 -1.93 11.11
C GLN A 61 9.27 -1.85 12.54
N THR A 62 10.34 -2.60 12.82
CA THR A 62 10.97 -2.60 14.14
C THR A 62 11.54 -1.22 14.48
N LEU A 63 12.18 -0.56 13.53
CA LEU A 63 12.73 0.78 13.73
C LEU A 63 11.62 1.82 13.90
N VAL A 64 10.60 1.86 13.04
CA VAL A 64 9.53 2.86 13.16
C VAL A 64 8.67 2.67 14.43
N ALA A 65 8.65 1.47 15.00
CA ALA A 65 8.01 1.18 16.29
C ALA A 65 8.87 1.55 17.51
N THR A 66 10.14 1.90 17.33
CA THR A 66 11.05 2.25 18.43
C THR A 66 10.78 3.69 18.89
N PRO A 67 10.42 3.93 20.18
CA PRO A 67 10.04 5.27 20.65
C PRO A 67 11.17 6.32 20.60
N GLU A 68 12.40 5.89 20.88
CA GLU A 68 13.57 6.76 20.90
C GLU A 68 14.63 6.24 19.92
N LEU A 69 14.84 6.99 18.84
CA LEU A 69 15.76 6.63 17.76
C LEU A 69 17.05 7.44 17.86
N THR A 70 18.18 6.74 17.78
CA THR A 70 19.48 7.37 17.49
C THR A 70 19.49 7.92 16.06
N ASP A 71 20.38 8.86 15.76
CA ASP A 71 20.47 9.43 14.39
C ASP A 71 20.84 8.37 13.34
N ILE A 72 21.60 7.35 13.73
CA ILE A 72 21.91 6.20 12.86
C ILE A 72 20.61 5.44 12.54
N GLN A 73 19.76 5.17 13.52
CA GLN A 73 18.50 4.46 13.29
C GLN A 73 17.52 5.28 12.46
N LYS A 74 17.48 6.61 12.62
CA LYS A 74 16.72 7.51 11.75
C LYS A 74 17.18 7.41 10.30
N ALA A 75 18.49 7.45 10.06
CA ALA A 75 19.05 7.28 8.72
C ALA A 75 18.77 5.87 8.14
N SER A 76 18.73 4.85 8.99
CA SER A 76 18.35 3.49 8.57
C SER A 76 16.90 3.38 8.12
N ILE A 77 15.96 4.12 8.73
CA ILE A 77 14.55 4.16 8.28
C ILE A 77 14.47 4.68 6.85
N GLU A 78 15.14 5.81 6.58
CA GLU A 78 15.21 6.40 5.24
C GLU A 78 15.82 5.45 4.22
N THR A 79 16.96 4.85 4.58
CA THR A 79 17.69 3.92 3.70
C THR A 79 16.84 2.67 3.40
N LEU A 80 16.24 2.06 4.42
CA LEU A 80 15.41 0.85 4.23
C LEU A 80 14.15 1.16 3.44
N GLY A 81 13.48 2.28 3.73
CA GLY A 81 12.29 2.70 2.99
C GLY A 81 12.58 2.91 1.50
N GLN A 82 13.65 3.64 1.17
CA GLN A 82 14.06 3.87 -0.21
C GLN A 82 14.50 2.58 -0.92
N ARG A 83 15.23 1.70 -0.23
CA ARG A 83 15.62 0.40 -0.81
C ARG A 83 14.39 -0.46 -1.11
N LEU A 84 13.42 -0.53 -0.21
CA LEU A 84 12.16 -1.24 -0.45
C LEU A 84 11.37 -0.66 -1.63
N GLN A 85 11.33 0.68 -1.75
CA GLN A 85 10.66 1.33 -2.88
C GLN A 85 11.37 1.13 -4.22
N ASN A 86 12.70 1.06 -4.25
CA ASN A 86 13.48 1.03 -5.50
C ASN A 86 13.89 -0.39 -5.94
N GLU A 87 14.15 -1.28 -4.98
CA GLU A 87 14.64 -2.65 -5.25
C GLU A 87 13.50 -3.68 -5.22
N PHE A 88 12.36 -3.37 -4.62
CA PHE A 88 11.25 -4.33 -4.41
C PHE A 88 9.88 -3.75 -4.83
N ASP A 89 9.87 -2.89 -5.85
CA ASP A 89 8.67 -2.23 -6.42
C ASP A 89 7.67 -3.21 -7.03
N ASP A 90 8.15 -4.35 -7.50
CA ASP A 90 7.39 -5.50 -7.97
C ASP A 90 6.73 -6.31 -6.84
N THR A 91 6.98 -5.95 -5.58
CA THR A 91 6.39 -6.58 -4.39
C THR A 91 5.43 -5.64 -3.67
N GLY A 92 4.51 -6.22 -2.88
CA GLY A 92 3.66 -5.42 -1.99
C GLY A 92 4.40 -4.72 -0.84
N TYR A 93 5.70 -5.01 -0.64
CA TYR A 93 6.48 -4.37 0.42
C TYR A 93 6.88 -2.93 0.08
N ALA A 94 7.01 -2.58 -1.20
CA ALA A 94 7.28 -1.20 -1.62
C ALA A 94 6.14 -0.25 -1.21
N GLU A 95 4.88 -0.65 -1.42
CA GLU A 95 3.70 0.12 -1.02
C GLU A 95 3.66 0.32 0.51
N PHE A 96 3.93 -0.73 1.27
CA PHE A 96 3.94 -0.65 2.73
C PHE A 96 5.11 0.17 3.27
N ALA A 97 6.28 0.07 2.65
CA ALA A 97 7.44 0.90 2.99
C ALA A 97 7.15 2.38 2.70
N ALA A 98 6.51 2.69 1.57
CA ALA A 98 6.08 4.04 1.23
C ALA A 98 5.13 4.63 2.28
N LEU A 99 4.14 3.84 2.72
CA LEU A 99 3.21 4.26 3.78
C LEU A 99 3.90 4.53 5.13
N GLU A 100 4.86 3.71 5.53
CA GLU A 100 5.61 3.88 6.78
C GLU A 100 6.60 5.05 6.69
N LEU A 101 7.34 5.16 5.59
CA LEU A 101 8.29 6.25 5.35
C LEU A 101 7.56 7.59 5.32
N ALA A 102 6.42 7.67 4.66
CA ALA A 102 5.63 8.89 4.62
C ALA A 102 5.11 9.29 6.00
N LYS A 103 4.62 8.33 6.78
CA LYS A 103 4.19 8.58 8.17
C LYS A 103 5.36 9.08 9.01
N TYR A 104 6.52 8.45 8.88
CA TYR A 104 7.73 8.86 9.58
C TYR A 104 8.12 10.30 9.23
N ARG A 105 8.27 10.62 7.94
CA ARG A 105 8.62 11.96 7.45
C ARG A 105 7.61 13.03 7.87
N PHE A 106 6.32 12.74 7.75
CA PHE A 106 5.26 13.65 8.18
C PHE A 106 5.37 13.99 9.67
N ASN A 107 5.61 12.99 10.52
CA ASN A 107 5.79 13.20 11.97
C ASN A 107 7.04 14.01 12.31
N GLN A 108 8.06 13.96 11.46
CA GLN A 108 9.28 14.77 11.56
C GLN A 108 9.10 16.20 11.01
N GLY A 109 7.93 16.53 10.45
CA GLY A 109 7.65 17.81 9.81
C GLY A 109 8.09 17.89 8.34
N ASP A 110 8.61 16.80 7.77
CA ASP A 110 8.95 16.71 6.34
C ASP A 110 7.71 16.30 5.53
N THR A 111 6.80 17.25 5.36
CA THR A 111 5.53 17.04 4.65
C THR A 111 5.73 16.89 3.14
N LEU A 112 6.75 17.52 2.56
CA LEU A 112 7.13 17.34 1.14
C LEU A 112 7.71 15.95 0.90
N GLY A 113 8.59 15.46 1.77
CA GLY A 113 9.12 14.11 1.67
C GLY A 113 8.06 13.03 1.94
N ALA A 114 7.06 13.32 2.77
CA ALA A 114 5.91 12.44 2.97
C ALA A 114 5.03 12.35 1.71
N GLU A 115 4.74 13.48 1.08
CA GLU A 115 4.03 13.53 -0.20
C GLU A 115 4.80 12.73 -1.27
N ALA A 116 6.09 13.02 -1.46
CA ALA A 116 6.92 12.33 -2.44
C ALA A 116 6.95 10.80 -2.25
N ALA A 117 7.00 10.34 -1.00
CA ALA A 117 6.98 8.91 -0.70
C ALA A 117 5.62 8.25 -1.04
N LEU A 118 4.50 8.95 -0.84
CA LEU A 118 3.16 8.41 -1.13
C LEU A 118 2.83 8.47 -2.62
N SER A 119 3.37 9.44 -3.35
CA SER A 119 3.19 9.56 -4.81
C SER A 119 3.82 8.41 -5.59
N THR A 120 4.69 7.59 -4.99
CA THR A 120 5.21 6.38 -5.63
C THR A 120 4.16 5.26 -5.73
N ILE A 121 3.08 5.33 -4.95
CA ILE A 121 2.02 4.32 -4.95
C ILE A 121 1.06 4.61 -6.11
N ASN A 122 0.94 3.68 -7.05
CA ASN A 122 -0.07 3.75 -8.10
C ASN A 122 -1.46 3.44 -7.52
N LEU A 123 -2.20 4.47 -7.13
CA LEU A 123 -3.51 4.35 -6.50
C LEU A 123 -4.55 3.56 -7.33
N ALA A 124 -4.38 3.50 -8.66
CA ALA A 124 -5.30 2.78 -9.54
C ALA A 124 -5.03 1.26 -9.59
N GLU A 125 -3.80 0.83 -9.27
CA GLU A 125 -3.38 -0.57 -9.31
C GLU A 125 -3.23 -1.19 -7.92
N ALA A 126 -3.05 -0.34 -6.90
CA ALA A 126 -2.94 -0.78 -5.51
C ALA A 126 -4.21 -1.47 -5.01
N ARG A 127 -4.06 -2.34 -4.01
CA ARG A 127 -5.21 -2.96 -3.32
C ARG A 127 -6.14 -1.89 -2.75
N PRO A 128 -7.48 -2.07 -2.77
CA PRO A 128 -8.44 -1.03 -2.41
C PRO A 128 -8.17 -0.35 -1.06
N GLU A 129 -7.80 -1.10 -0.04
CA GLU A 129 -7.51 -0.57 1.30
C GLU A 129 -6.20 0.22 1.34
N VAL A 130 -5.19 -0.22 0.59
CA VAL A 130 -3.90 0.47 0.44
C VAL A 130 -4.10 1.77 -0.32
N ALA A 131 -4.83 1.74 -1.44
CA ALA A 131 -5.17 2.92 -2.23
C ALA A 131 -5.92 3.95 -1.38
N GLN A 132 -6.93 3.53 -0.62
CA GLN A 132 -7.69 4.43 0.25
C GLN A 132 -6.81 5.06 1.35
N LEU A 133 -5.95 4.27 2.00
CA LEU A 133 -5.08 4.80 3.05
C LEU A 133 -3.99 5.72 2.49
N ALA A 134 -3.39 5.35 1.36
CA ALA A 134 -2.37 6.13 0.66
C ALA A 134 -2.93 7.48 0.20
N ALA A 135 -4.09 7.48 -0.48
CA ALA A 135 -4.74 8.71 -0.92
C ALA A 135 -5.12 9.64 0.24
N LEU A 136 -5.63 9.08 1.35
CA LEU A 136 -5.93 9.88 2.55
C LEU A 136 -4.69 10.56 3.13
N ARG A 137 -3.58 9.81 3.27
CA ARG A 137 -2.33 10.34 3.80
C ARG A 137 -1.67 11.33 2.82
N LEU A 138 -1.77 11.07 1.52
CA LEU A 138 -1.22 11.91 0.47
C LEU A 138 -1.93 13.26 0.45
N ALA A 139 -3.27 13.24 0.47
CA ALA A 139 -4.07 14.45 0.56
C ALA A 139 -3.75 15.26 1.81
N ARG A 140 -3.51 14.61 2.95
CA ARG A 140 -3.09 15.30 4.18
C ARG A 140 -1.71 15.95 4.04
N ALA A 141 -0.76 15.28 3.40
CA ALA A 141 0.56 15.85 3.13
C ALA A 141 0.47 17.05 2.17
N GLN A 142 -0.28 16.92 1.08
CA GLN A 142 -0.56 17.99 0.11
C GLN A 142 -1.19 19.22 0.77
N TRP A 143 -2.23 19.00 1.60
CA TRP A 143 -2.85 20.10 2.33
C TRP A 143 -1.90 20.75 3.34
N ALA A 144 -1.08 19.96 4.05
CA ALA A 144 -0.05 20.50 4.93
C ALA A 144 1.04 21.30 4.17
N ASN A 145 1.28 20.95 2.91
CA ASN A 145 2.13 21.72 1.98
C ASN A 145 1.43 22.96 1.39
N GLY A 146 0.18 23.21 1.75
CA GLY A 146 -0.62 24.36 1.28
C GLY A 146 -1.38 24.11 -0.02
N ASP A 147 -1.34 22.89 -0.57
CA ASP A 147 -2.02 22.52 -1.81
C ASP A 147 -3.37 21.83 -1.52
N ALA A 148 -4.37 22.64 -1.19
CA ALA A 148 -5.73 22.17 -0.93
C ALA A 148 -6.41 21.56 -2.17
N ASP A 149 -6.11 22.09 -3.36
CA ASP A 149 -6.73 21.62 -4.60
C ASP A 149 -6.20 20.23 -4.96
N ALA A 150 -4.88 20.01 -4.87
CA ALA A 150 -4.30 18.68 -5.05
C ALA A 150 -4.81 17.68 -4.01
N ALA A 151 -4.94 18.11 -2.75
CA ALA A 151 -5.49 17.27 -1.69
C ALA A 151 -6.91 16.79 -2.00
N LEU A 152 -7.80 17.69 -2.40
CA LEU A 152 -9.17 17.35 -2.78
C LEU A 152 -9.21 16.45 -4.03
N ALA A 153 -8.37 16.72 -5.02
CA ALA A 153 -8.26 15.88 -6.21
C ALA A 153 -7.83 14.44 -5.85
N THR A 154 -6.83 14.29 -4.98
CA THR A 154 -6.37 13.00 -4.47
C THR A 154 -7.50 12.24 -3.75
N LEU A 155 -8.24 12.90 -2.85
CA LEU A 155 -9.37 12.27 -2.14
C LEU A 155 -10.50 11.82 -3.08
N ASN A 156 -10.66 12.47 -4.21
CA ASN A 156 -11.68 12.14 -5.20
C ASN A 156 -11.23 11.10 -6.22
N SER A 157 -9.94 10.75 -6.25
CA SER A 157 -9.38 9.76 -7.18
C SER A 157 -9.66 8.30 -6.78
N VAL A 158 -10.03 8.06 -5.52
CA VAL A 158 -10.26 6.72 -4.97
C VAL A 158 -11.69 6.61 -4.43
N SER A 159 -12.38 5.51 -4.77
CA SER A 159 -13.67 5.18 -4.16
C SER A 159 -13.46 4.76 -2.70
N VAL A 160 -14.05 5.50 -1.77
CA VAL A 160 -13.89 5.26 -0.34
C VAL A 160 -15.04 4.42 0.23
N SER A 161 -14.72 3.43 1.06
CA SER A 161 -15.67 2.65 1.85
C SER A 161 -15.25 2.62 3.31
N THR A 162 -14.19 1.87 3.63
CA THR A 162 -13.69 1.64 4.99
C THR A 162 -13.25 2.93 5.68
N PHE A 163 -12.70 3.88 4.93
CA PHE A 163 -12.16 5.13 5.47
C PHE A 163 -13.09 6.34 5.27
N ALA A 164 -14.37 6.13 4.96
CA ALA A 164 -15.29 7.21 4.57
C ALA A 164 -15.35 8.35 5.60
N SER A 165 -15.43 8.01 6.90
CA SER A 165 -15.40 9.01 7.97
C SER A 165 -14.15 9.89 7.93
N LEU A 166 -12.97 9.30 7.71
CA LEU A 166 -11.69 10.02 7.68
C LEU A 166 -11.54 10.89 6.43
N TYR A 167 -12.09 10.45 5.30
CA TYR A 167 -12.10 11.23 4.07
C TYR A 167 -12.93 12.49 4.23
N ASP A 168 -14.15 12.34 4.75
CA ASP A 168 -15.04 13.48 4.95
C ASP A 168 -14.53 14.40 6.07
N GLU A 169 -13.89 13.86 7.11
CA GLU A 169 -13.22 14.70 8.10
C GLU A 169 -12.14 15.58 7.45
N LEU A 170 -11.29 15.02 6.59
CA LEU A 170 -10.23 15.81 5.92
C LEU A 170 -10.82 16.82 4.91
N ARG A 171 -11.88 16.47 4.17
CA ARG A 171 -12.60 17.43 3.32
C ARG A 171 -13.17 18.58 4.14
N GLY A 172 -13.71 18.29 5.32
CA GLY A 172 -14.21 19.29 6.25
C GLY A 172 -13.09 20.19 6.77
N ASP A 173 -11.94 19.63 7.14
CA ASP A 173 -10.76 20.38 7.61
C ASP A 173 -10.24 21.33 6.53
N ILE A 174 -10.17 20.86 5.28
CA ILE A 174 -9.78 21.67 4.12
C ILE A 174 -10.80 22.81 3.91
N ALA A 175 -12.11 22.51 3.85
CA ALA A 175 -13.14 23.52 3.67
C ALA A 175 -13.15 24.57 4.80
N PHE A 176 -12.94 24.12 6.04
CA PHE A 176 -12.84 24.99 7.20
C PHE A 176 -11.65 25.95 7.08
N SER A 177 -10.49 25.46 6.61
CA SER A 177 -9.30 26.29 6.37
C SER A 177 -9.50 27.34 5.27
N GLN A 178 -10.43 27.10 4.35
CA GLN A 178 -10.83 28.00 3.27
C GLN A 178 -11.99 28.94 3.67
N ALA A 179 -12.36 28.96 4.95
CA ALA A 179 -13.51 29.69 5.48
C ALA A 179 -14.89 29.28 4.91
N ASP A 180 -14.97 28.14 4.21
CA ASP A 180 -16.25 27.56 3.78
C ASP A 180 -16.89 26.75 4.92
N ARG A 181 -17.52 27.49 5.85
CA ARG A 181 -18.18 26.93 7.03
C ARG A 181 -19.34 25.98 6.68
N VAL A 182 -20.07 26.27 5.59
CA VAL A 182 -21.23 25.48 5.17
C VAL A 182 -20.78 24.09 4.71
N SER A 183 -19.80 24.04 3.80
CA SER A 183 -19.25 22.76 3.34
C SER A 183 -18.53 22.03 4.46
N ALA A 184 -17.74 22.73 5.29
CA ALA A 184 -17.04 22.12 6.41
C ALA A 184 -18.00 21.38 7.36
N ARG A 185 -19.11 22.05 7.74
CA ARG A 185 -20.13 21.44 8.59
C ARG A 185 -20.77 20.22 7.92
N ALA A 186 -21.14 20.32 6.64
CA ALA A 186 -21.74 19.21 5.92
C ALA A 186 -20.81 17.99 5.87
N TYR A 187 -19.53 18.20 5.60
CA TYR A 187 -18.53 17.15 5.62
C TYR A 187 -18.32 16.54 7.00
N TYR A 188 -18.23 17.33 8.07
CA TYR A 188 -18.11 16.77 9.43
C TYR A 188 -19.35 15.96 9.85
N GLN A 189 -20.55 16.38 9.45
CA GLN A 189 -21.77 15.60 9.68
C GLN A 189 -21.76 14.27 8.92
N SER A 190 -21.29 14.28 7.67
CA SER A 190 -21.08 13.06 6.88
C SER A 190 -20.05 12.14 7.54
N ALA A 191 -18.93 12.72 8.00
CA ALA A 191 -17.87 12.01 8.70
C ALA A 191 -18.36 11.32 9.98
N LEU A 192 -19.22 12.00 10.74
CA LEU A 192 -19.84 11.46 11.97
C LEU A 192 -20.80 10.32 11.66
N THR A 193 -21.65 10.49 10.64
CA THR A 193 -22.60 9.47 10.19
C THR A 193 -21.86 8.21 9.72
N ALA A 194 -20.80 8.37 8.93
CA ALA A 194 -19.97 7.27 8.47
C ALA A 194 -19.27 6.54 9.64
N LEU A 195 -18.78 7.28 10.64
CA LEU A 195 -18.14 6.71 11.83
C LEU A 195 -19.11 5.81 12.60
N GLN A 196 -20.31 6.31 12.89
CA GLN A 196 -21.36 5.61 13.62
C GLN A 196 -21.81 4.31 12.92
N ASN A 197 -21.75 4.28 11.60
CA ASN A 197 -22.12 3.12 10.79
C ASN A 197 -21.03 2.04 10.70
N SER A 198 -19.77 2.40 10.99
CA SER A 198 -18.60 1.54 10.70
C SER A 198 -18.11 0.72 11.90
N ASP A 199 -18.10 1.26 13.13
CA ASP A 199 -17.79 0.48 14.34
C ASP A 199 -18.04 1.24 15.67
N GLN A 200 -18.39 0.53 16.75
CA GLN A 200 -18.70 1.10 18.09
C GLN A 200 -17.58 0.83 19.13
N GLY A 201 -16.31 0.90 18.72
CA GLY A 201 -15.17 0.74 19.62
C GLY A 201 -14.82 1.99 20.44
N GLN A 202 -13.93 1.85 21.43
CA GLN A 202 -13.46 3.01 22.23
C GLN A 202 -12.79 4.11 21.39
N ALA A 203 -12.12 3.72 20.32
CA ALA A 203 -11.51 4.66 19.38
C ALA A 203 -12.55 5.44 18.57
N SER A 204 -13.72 4.87 18.27
CA SER A 204 -14.78 5.63 17.57
C SER A 204 -15.41 6.65 18.50
N MET A 205 -15.66 6.32 19.78
CA MET A 205 -16.18 7.30 20.76
C MET A 205 -15.31 8.56 20.90
N GLN A 206 -13.99 8.40 20.96
CA GLN A 206 -13.07 9.54 21.04
C GLN A 206 -13.15 10.42 19.77
N ARG A 207 -13.25 9.78 18.60
CA ARG A 207 -13.38 10.46 17.31
C ARG A 207 -14.74 11.15 17.14
N GLU A 208 -15.83 10.54 17.61
CA GLU A 208 -17.15 11.16 17.63
C GLU A 208 -17.14 12.44 18.46
N GLY A 209 -16.50 12.43 19.63
CA GLY A 209 -16.31 13.62 20.45
C GLY A 209 -15.58 14.74 19.71
N LEU A 210 -14.49 14.41 19.01
CA LEU A 210 -13.73 15.38 18.21
C LEU A 210 -14.55 15.95 17.04
N LEU A 211 -15.28 15.11 16.31
CA LEU A 211 -16.14 15.56 15.20
C LEU A 211 -17.28 16.45 15.71
N THR A 212 -17.85 16.12 16.87
CA THR A 212 -18.89 16.94 17.51
C THR A 212 -18.33 18.31 17.91
N MET A 213 -17.14 18.35 18.52
CA MET A 213 -16.47 19.61 18.84
C MET A 213 -16.18 20.47 17.60
N LYS A 214 -15.74 19.85 16.50
CA LYS A 214 -15.53 20.56 15.22
C LYS A 214 -16.84 21.16 14.69
N ILE A 215 -17.93 20.40 14.71
CA ILE A 215 -19.26 20.89 14.30
C ILE A 215 -19.72 22.06 15.19
N ASP A 216 -19.62 21.90 16.51
CA ASP A 216 -20.06 22.91 17.47
C ASP A 216 -19.23 24.21 17.36
N SER A 217 -17.91 24.09 17.10
CA SER A 217 -17.04 25.25 16.92
C SER A 217 -17.46 26.14 15.74
N ILE A 218 -17.99 25.54 14.65
CA ILE A 218 -18.54 26.30 13.51
C ILE A 218 -19.80 27.06 13.92
N LEU A 219 -20.67 26.44 14.73
CA LEU A 219 -21.92 27.05 15.16
C LEU A 219 -21.71 28.24 16.11
N VAL A 220 -20.67 28.17 16.95
CA VAL A 220 -20.30 29.27 17.85
C VAL A 220 -19.74 30.46 17.07
N ASP A 221 -18.89 30.21 16.06
CA ASP A 221 -18.38 31.26 15.16
C ASP A 221 -19.52 31.96 14.40
N ASP A 222 -20.51 31.21 13.90
CA ASP A 222 -21.68 31.76 13.20
C ASP A 222 -22.61 32.57 14.14
N ALA A 223 -22.58 32.29 15.44
CA ALA A 223 -23.40 32.96 16.46
C ALA A 223 -22.71 34.18 17.10
N ALA A 224 -21.42 34.41 16.83
CA ALA A 224 -20.72 35.59 17.32
C ALA A 224 -21.34 36.84 16.64
N PRO A 225 -21.86 37.82 17.40
CA PRO A 225 -22.36 39.04 16.80
C PRO A 225 -21.21 39.69 16.04
N VAL A 226 -21.48 40.14 14.81
CA VAL A 226 -20.62 41.05 14.07
C VAL A 226 -20.47 42.29 14.94
N GLY A 227 -19.41 42.31 15.76
CA GLY A 227 -19.17 43.37 16.72
C GLY A 227 -19.09 44.69 15.97
N ASP A 228 -19.91 45.63 16.42
CA ASP A 228 -20.00 46.99 15.92
C ASP A 228 -18.59 47.55 15.69
N ALA A 229 -18.26 47.81 14.43
CA ALA A 229 -17.13 48.64 14.09
C ALA A 229 -17.48 50.07 14.52
N GLU A 230 -16.98 50.46 15.70
CA GLU A 230 -16.84 51.87 16.10
C GLU A 230 -15.90 52.63 15.15
#